data_AF-A0A9X9LVK6-F1
#
_entry.id   AF-A0A9X9LVK6-F1
#
_cell.length_a   1.000
_cell.length_b   1.000
_cell.length_c   1.000
_cell.angle_alpha   90.00
_cell.angle_beta   90.00
_cell.angle_gamma   90.00
#
_symmetry.space_group_name_H-M   'P 1'
#
loop_
_entity.id
_entity.type
_entity.pdbx_description
1 polymer ?
#
loop_
_entity_poly.entity_id
_entity_poly.type
_entity_poly.pdbx_seq_one_letter_code
_entity_poly.pdbx_strand_id
1 'polypeptide(L)'
;MFCIYPHFALHRLVYKWFLLIYKLSYAFGVVGYLAIMFTICGFNLLFRIKARDSMDFGIVSLFYGLYYGVMGRDFAEICSDYMASTIGFYSISGMPTRNLSDNICAVCGQKIIVELDEEGLIENTYQLSCNHVFHEFCIRGWCIVGKKQTCPYCKEKVDLKRMISNPWERTHFLYGQILDWLRYLVAWQPVVIGIVQGINYSLGLE
;
A
#
# COMPACT_ATOMS: atom_id res chain seq x y z
N MET A 1 7.27 -32.44 -10.32
CA MET A 1 7.58 -31.26 -11.15
C MET A 1 7.29 -29.97 -10.35
N PHE A 2 7.93 -29.85 -9.20
CA PHE A 2 7.90 -28.70 -8.29
C PHE A 2 9.36 -28.55 -7.86
N CYS A 3 10.06 -27.48 -8.28
CA CYS A 3 11.35 -26.98 -7.75
C CYS A 3 12.13 -26.19 -8.82
N ILE A 4 11.59 -25.10 -9.39
CA ILE A 4 12.42 -24.17 -10.20
C ILE A 4 12.31 -22.68 -9.78
N TYR A 5 11.29 -22.21 -9.04
CA TYR A 5 11.16 -20.76 -8.77
C TYR A 5 10.86 -20.35 -7.32
N PRO A 6 11.78 -20.58 -6.37
CA PRO A 6 11.60 -20.14 -4.97
C PRO A 6 11.51 -18.61 -4.85
N HIS A 7 12.30 -17.86 -5.64
CA HIS A 7 12.34 -16.39 -5.57
C HIS A 7 11.05 -15.75 -6.10
N PHE A 8 10.46 -16.32 -7.14
CA PHE A 8 9.22 -15.80 -7.73
C PHE A 8 8.00 -16.00 -6.83
N ALA A 9 7.89 -17.19 -6.23
CA ALA A 9 6.85 -17.48 -5.25
C ALA A 9 6.98 -16.58 -4.01
N LEU A 10 8.20 -16.26 -3.58
CA LEU A 10 8.48 -15.40 -2.44
C LEU A 10 7.94 -13.98 -2.66
N HIS A 11 8.20 -13.35 -3.81
CA HIS A 11 7.71 -12.00 -4.13
C HIS A 11 6.17 -11.94 -4.06
N ARG A 12 5.50 -12.91 -4.68
CA ARG A 12 4.04 -13.02 -4.64
C ARG A 12 3.52 -13.23 -3.22
N LEU A 13 4.20 -14.06 -2.43
CA LEU A 13 3.82 -14.31 -1.04
C LEU A 13 3.93 -13.03 -0.20
N VAL A 14 5.03 -12.29 -0.34
CA VAL A 14 5.25 -11.00 0.35
C VAL A 14 4.15 -10.01 0.01
N TYR A 15 3.82 -9.82 -1.27
CA TYR A 15 2.72 -8.93 -1.66
C TYR A 15 1.36 -9.40 -1.12
N LYS A 16 1.08 -10.71 -1.12
CA LYS A 16 -0.15 -11.26 -0.54
C LYS A 16 -0.22 -11.03 0.98
N TRP A 17 0.89 -11.18 1.70
CA TRP A 17 0.97 -10.90 3.13
C TRP A 17 0.71 -9.43 3.45
N PHE A 18 1.34 -8.50 2.73
CA PHE A 18 1.09 -7.06 2.93
C PHE A 18 -0.36 -6.68 2.58
N LEU A 19 -0.94 -7.27 1.52
CA LEU A 19 -2.34 -7.07 1.20
C LEU A 19 -3.27 -7.61 2.30
N LEU A 20 -2.93 -8.73 2.93
CA LEU A 20 -3.68 -9.28 4.05
C LEU A 20 -3.65 -8.34 5.27
N ILE A 21 -2.48 -7.84 5.65
CA ILE A 21 -2.32 -6.86 6.75
C ILE A 21 -3.13 -5.59 6.46
N TYR A 22 -3.08 -5.12 5.21
CA TYR A 22 -3.88 -3.98 4.77
C TYR A 22 -5.39 -4.25 4.90
N LYS A 23 -5.88 -5.43 4.48
CA LYS A 23 -7.31 -5.78 4.61
C LYS A 23 -7.75 -5.89 6.07
N LEU A 24 -6.92 -6.48 6.93
CA LEU A 24 -7.19 -6.57 8.35
C LEU A 24 -7.23 -5.19 9.00
N SER A 25 -6.23 -4.34 8.76
CA SER A 25 -6.19 -2.98 9.31
C SER A 25 -7.37 -2.13 8.84
N TYR A 26 -7.77 -2.25 7.57
CA TYR A 26 -8.99 -1.64 7.04
C TYR A 26 -10.25 -2.16 7.75
N ALA A 27 -10.39 -3.48 7.93
CA ALA A 27 -11.53 -4.07 8.62
C ALA A 27 -11.64 -3.59 10.07
N PHE A 28 -10.53 -3.53 10.80
CA PHE A 28 -10.49 -2.96 12.16
C PHE A 28 -10.91 -1.49 12.17
N GLY A 29 -10.41 -0.68 11.23
CA GLY A 29 -10.82 0.72 11.09
C GLY A 29 -12.32 0.90 10.85
N VAL A 30 -12.90 0.07 9.96
CA VAL A 30 -14.33 0.08 9.66
C VAL A 30 -15.16 -0.36 10.87
N VAL A 31 -14.74 -1.43 11.56
CA VAL A 31 -15.42 -1.90 12.79
C VAL A 31 -15.41 -0.82 13.86
N GLY A 32 -14.27 -0.16 14.09
CA GLY A 32 -14.17 0.96 15.02
C GLY A 32 -15.08 2.14 14.65
N TYR A 33 -15.10 2.53 13.37
CA TYR A 33 -15.99 3.57 12.87
C TYR A 33 -17.47 3.24 13.07
N LEU A 34 -17.88 2.02 12.72
CA LEU A 34 -19.25 1.56 12.91
C LEU A 34 -19.62 1.57 14.41
N ALA A 35 -18.75 1.10 15.30
CA ALA A 35 -19.00 1.12 16.75
C ALA A 35 -19.22 2.54 17.29
N ILE A 36 -18.47 3.53 16.79
CA ILE A 36 -18.64 4.95 17.13
C ILE A 36 -20.00 5.44 16.59
N MET A 37 -20.31 5.21 15.32
CA MET A 37 -21.58 5.64 14.70
C MET A 37 -22.79 5.02 15.41
N PHE A 38 -22.74 3.72 15.73
CA PHE A 38 -23.79 3.04 16.50
C PHE A 38 -23.99 3.67 17.87
N THR A 39 -22.92 4.12 18.51
CA THR A 39 -23.02 4.78 19.83
C THR A 39 -23.61 6.19 19.73
N ILE A 40 -23.21 6.97 18.71
CA ILE A 40 -23.74 8.32 18.46
C ILE A 40 -25.23 8.28 18.09
N CYS A 41 -25.66 7.31 17.28
CA CYS A 41 -27.07 7.11 16.92
C CYS A 41 -27.95 6.59 18.08
N GLY A 42 -27.38 6.35 19.27
CA GLY A 42 -28.14 5.90 20.44
C GLY A 42 -28.56 4.43 20.41
N PHE A 43 -28.16 3.65 19.40
CA PHE A 43 -28.43 2.21 19.32
C PHE A 43 -27.81 1.41 20.48
N ASN A 44 -26.80 1.98 21.15
CA ASN A 44 -26.21 1.44 22.35
C ASN A 44 -27.24 1.26 23.52
N LEU A 45 -28.30 2.09 23.54
CA LEU A 45 -29.40 1.97 24.49
C LEU A 45 -30.25 0.70 24.28
N LEU A 46 -30.37 0.21 23.05
CA LEU A 46 -31.11 -1.03 22.73
C LEU A 46 -30.41 -2.29 23.25
N PHE A 47 -29.07 -2.29 23.26
CA PHE A 47 -28.26 -3.42 23.73
C PHE A 47 -27.85 -3.31 25.21
N ARG A 48 -28.30 -2.27 25.94
CA ARG A 48 -27.93 -2.00 27.35
C ARG A 48 -26.42 -1.95 27.63
N ILE A 49 -25.63 -1.58 26.63
CA ILE A 49 -24.18 -1.38 26.82
C ILE A 49 -23.98 0.07 27.32
N LYS A 50 -22.91 0.33 28.07
CA LYS A 50 -22.57 1.70 28.46
C LYS A 50 -22.00 2.43 27.24
N ALA A 51 -22.50 3.64 26.98
CA ALA A 51 -22.04 4.48 25.86
C ALA A 51 -20.52 4.74 25.92
N ARG A 52 -19.99 4.96 27.12
CA ARG A 52 -18.55 5.18 27.35
C ARG A 52 -17.71 3.99 26.87
N ASP A 53 -18.02 2.80 27.36
CA ASP A 53 -17.23 1.58 27.06
C ASP A 53 -17.23 1.26 25.55
N SER A 54 -18.36 1.49 24.87
CA SER A 54 -18.44 1.29 23.41
C SER A 54 -17.73 2.37 22.60
N MET A 55 -17.74 3.63 23.07
CA MET A 55 -16.95 4.70 22.43
C MET A 55 -15.46 4.44 22.59
N ASP A 56 -15.01 4.04 23.79
CA ASP A 56 -13.61 3.72 24.06
C ASP A 56 -13.15 2.57 23.17
N PHE A 57 -13.94 1.49 23.08
CA PHE A 57 -13.66 0.38 22.17
C PHE A 57 -13.58 0.84 20.70
N GLY A 58 -14.54 1.64 20.24
CA GLY A 58 -14.60 2.12 18.86
C GLY A 58 -13.42 3.01 18.49
N ILE A 59 -13.07 3.95 19.37
CA ILE A 59 -11.92 4.86 19.21
C ILE A 59 -10.63 4.05 19.18
N VAL A 60 -10.40 3.18 20.17
CA VAL A 60 -9.20 2.37 20.26
C VAL A 60 -9.04 1.49 19.01
N SER A 61 -10.11 0.77 18.62
CA SER A 61 -10.11 -0.07 17.42
C SER A 61 -9.78 0.72 16.15
N LEU A 62 -10.38 1.90 16.00
CA LEU A 62 -10.15 2.78 14.86
C LEU A 62 -8.70 3.28 14.81
N PHE A 63 -8.15 3.75 15.93
CA PHE A 63 -6.76 4.22 15.99
C PHE A 63 -5.76 3.09 15.75
N TYR A 64 -5.99 1.90 16.30
CA TYR A 64 -5.13 0.73 16.03
C TYR A 64 -5.19 0.31 14.56
N GLY A 65 -6.39 0.28 13.96
CA GLY A 65 -6.55 -0.01 12.53
C GLY A 65 -5.79 0.99 11.66
N LEU A 66 -5.90 2.29 11.94
CA LEU A 66 -5.18 3.32 11.22
C LEU A 66 -3.66 3.22 11.44
N TYR A 67 -3.20 3.03 12.67
CA TYR A 67 -1.78 2.92 13.02
C TYR A 67 -1.10 1.78 12.28
N TYR A 68 -1.64 0.56 12.38
CA TYR A 68 -1.09 -0.59 11.68
C TYR A 68 -1.27 -0.50 10.16
N GLY A 69 -2.29 0.22 9.69
CA GLY A 69 -2.46 0.53 8.27
C GLY A 69 -1.33 1.41 7.73
N VAL A 70 -1.01 2.52 8.41
CA VAL A 70 0.10 3.43 8.05
C VAL A 70 1.43 2.69 8.09
N MET A 71 1.69 1.99 9.20
CA MET A 71 2.93 1.23 9.42
C MET A 71 3.10 0.13 8.37
N GLY A 72 2.07 -0.68 8.14
CA GLY A 72 2.11 -1.78 7.17
C GLY A 72 2.41 -1.28 5.77
N ARG A 73 1.91 -0.09 5.40
CA ARG A 73 2.19 0.53 4.11
C ARG A 73 3.64 1.02 3.97
N ASP A 74 4.24 1.55 5.04
CA ASP A 74 5.66 1.95 5.02
C ASP A 74 6.59 0.76 4.85
N PHE A 75 6.35 -0.31 5.59
CA PHE A 75 7.12 -1.53 5.42
C PHE A 75 6.95 -2.12 4.03
N ALA A 76 5.74 -2.09 3.48
CA ALA A 76 5.49 -2.61 2.15
C ALA A 76 6.25 -1.84 1.05
N GLU A 77 6.39 -0.52 1.20
CA GLU A 77 7.20 0.32 0.32
C GLU A 77 8.69 -0.05 0.40
N ILE A 78 9.24 -0.09 1.62
CA ILE A 78 10.65 -0.43 1.87
C ILE A 78 10.98 -1.85 1.35
N CYS A 79 10.12 -2.82 1.63
CA CYS A 79 10.28 -4.19 1.15
C CYS A 79 10.22 -4.28 -0.37
N SER A 80 9.34 -3.51 -1.03
CA SER A 80 9.27 -3.47 -2.49
C SER A 80 10.55 -2.92 -3.11
N ASP A 81 11.14 -1.88 -2.51
CA ASP A 81 12.41 -1.31 -2.95
C ASP A 81 13.59 -2.27 -2.72
N TYR A 82 13.61 -2.98 -1.59
CA TYR A 82 14.63 -3.98 -1.29
C TYR A 82 14.55 -5.19 -2.24
N MET A 83 13.34 -5.67 -2.53
CA MET A 83 13.12 -6.77 -3.46
C MET A 83 13.56 -6.42 -4.88
N ALA A 84 13.21 -5.22 -5.36
CA ALA A 84 13.59 -4.78 -6.71
C ALA A 84 15.10 -4.53 -6.84
N SER A 85 15.74 -3.93 -5.82
CA SER A 85 17.19 -3.68 -5.83
C SER A 85 18.03 -4.96 -5.73
N THR A 86 17.56 -5.97 -4.98
CA THR A 86 18.25 -7.27 -4.84
C THR A 86 18.39 -8.02 -6.16
N ILE A 87 17.47 -7.84 -7.11
CA ILE A 87 17.52 -8.51 -8.42
C ILE A 87 18.57 -7.86 -9.34
N GLY A 88 18.87 -6.56 -9.14
CA GLY A 88 19.93 -5.84 -9.86
C GLY A 88 19.55 -5.27 -11.23
N PHE A 89 18.28 -5.38 -11.65
CA PHE A 89 17.76 -4.71 -12.85
C PHE A 89 17.17 -3.32 -12.55
N TYR A 90 16.85 -3.03 -11.28
CA TYR A 90 16.38 -1.72 -10.82
C TYR A 90 17.47 -1.02 -10.01
N SER A 91 17.75 0.24 -10.34
CA SER A 91 18.60 1.11 -9.52
C SER A 91 17.95 2.48 -9.28
N ILE A 92 18.06 2.95 -8.05
CA ILE A 92 17.57 4.28 -7.64
C ILE A 92 18.31 5.38 -8.43
N SER A 93 19.58 5.15 -8.78
CA SER A 93 20.45 6.04 -9.57
C SER A 93 20.22 6.01 -11.09
N GLY A 94 19.43 5.06 -11.62
CA GLY A 94 18.97 5.08 -13.01
C GLY A 94 19.86 4.38 -14.03
N MET A 95 21.08 3.96 -13.66
CA MET A 95 21.86 3.03 -14.46
C MET A 95 21.65 1.60 -13.92
N PRO A 96 20.96 0.70 -14.64
CA PRO A 96 20.79 -0.68 -14.21
C PRO A 96 22.15 -1.39 -14.24
N THR A 97 22.42 -2.24 -13.25
CA THR A 97 23.70 -2.95 -13.13
C THR A 97 23.83 -4.10 -14.14
N ARG A 98 22.72 -4.48 -14.79
CA ARG A 98 22.63 -5.59 -15.75
C ARG A 98 21.74 -5.18 -16.93
N ASN A 99 22.13 -5.59 -18.14
CA ASN A 99 21.29 -5.43 -19.32
C ASN A 99 20.10 -6.40 -19.25
N LEU A 100 18.89 -5.92 -19.51
CA LEU A 100 17.66 -6.69 -19.45
C LEU A 100 17.37 -7.27 -20.84
N SER A 101 17.12 -8.56 -20.96
CA SER A 101 16.57 -9.14 -22.19
C SER A 101 15.06 -8.98 -22.21
N ASP A 102 14.49 -8.72 -23.39
CA ASP A 102 13.07 -8.33 -23.59
C ASP A 102 12.06 -9.33 -23.00
N ASN A 103 12.48 -10.58 -22.79
CA ASN A 103 11.62 -11.66 -22.29
C ASN A 103 11.75 -11.87 -20.77
N ILE A 104 12.37 -10.96 -20.01
CA ILE A 104 12.53 -11.08 -18.55
C ILE A 104 11.84 -9.91 -17.84
N CYS A 105 11.00 -10.22 -16.86
CA CYS A 105 10.36 -9.21 -16.02
C CYS A 105 11.38 -8.56 -15.08
N ALA A 106 11.61 -7.25 -15.20
CA ALA A 106 12.62 -6.54 -14.39
C ALA A 106 12.31 -6.52 -12.87
N VAL A 107 11.04 -6.74 -12.49
CA VAL A 107 10.60 -6.70 -11.08
C VAL A 107 10.84 -8.01 -10.35
N CYS A 108 10.76 -9.16 -11.04
CA CYS A 108 10.95 -10.47 -10.41
C CYS A 108 12.12 -11.29 -11.00
N GLY A 109 12.75 -10.80 -12.07
CA GLY A 109 13.88 -11.43 -12.74
C GLY A 109 13.54 -12.72 -13.49
N GLN A 110 12.26 -12.98 -13.75
CA GLN A 110 11.77 -14.24 -14.31
C GLN A 110 11.33 -14.08 -15.77
N LYS A 111 11.47 -15.14 -16.57
CA LYS A 111 11.02 -15.16 -17.97
C LYS A 111 9.51 -14.94 -18.07
N ILE A 112 9.12 -14.08 -19.00
CA ILE A 112 7.74 -13.82 -19.41
C ILE A 112 7.38 -14.89 -20.44
N ILE A 113 6.47 -15.79 -20.09
CA ILE A 113 6.15 -17.00 -20.90
C ILE A 113 4.83 -16.81 -21.68
N VAL A 114 3.96 -15.89 -21.23
CA VAL A 114 2.63 -15.66 -21.80
C VAL A 114 2.67 -14.45 -22.72
N GLU A 115 2.23 -14.60 -23.96
CA GLU A 115 2.13 -13.50 -24.94
C GLU A 115 1.01 -12.52 -24.54
N LEU A 116 1.08 -11.28 -25.05
CA LEU A 116 0.11 -10.23 -24.78
C LEU A 116 -1.30 -10.64 -25.24
N ASP A 117 -2.33 -10.33 -24.43
CA ASP A 117 -3.75 -10.62 -24.70
C ASP A 117 -4.20 -12.10 -24.66
N GLU A 118 -3.34 -13.05 -24.24
CA GLU A 118 -3.79 -14.42 -23.92
C GLU A 118 -4.01 -14.61 -22.40
N GLU A 119 -5.12 -15.25 -22.02
CA GLU A 119 -5.33 -15.71 -20.64
C GLU A 119 -4.31 -16.80 -20.32
N GLY A 120 -3.20 -16.41 -19.69
CA GLY A 120 -2.18 -17.34 -19.28
C GLY A 120 -2.70 -18.30 -18.21
N LEU A 121 -2.42 -19.60 -18.37
CA LEU A 121 -2.69 -20.63 -17.35
C LEU A 121 -2.08 -20.33 -15.96
N ILE A 122 -1.12 -19.40 -15.87
CA ILE A 122 -0.35 -19.08 -14.65
C ILE A 122 -0.40 -17.59 -14.28
N GLU A 123 -0.28 -16.67 -15.25
CA GLU A 123 -0.45 -15.22 -15.07
C GLU A 123 -0.53 -14.47 -16.41
N ASN A 124 -1.23 -13.34 -16.44
CA ASN A 124 -1.26 -12.45 -17.60
C ASN A 124 -0.03 -11.52 -17.61
N THR A 125 0.28 -11.02 -18.80
CA THR A 125 1.27 -9.97 -19.01
C THR A 125 0.60 -8.62 -19.17
N TYR A 126 1.31 -7.56 -18.81
CA TYR A 126 0.85 -6.20 -18.96
C TYR A 126 1.96 -5.36 -19.58
N GLN A 127 1.65 -4.74 -20.72
CA GLN A 127 2.53 -3.79 -21.40
C GLN A 127 2.24 -2.36 -20.96
N LEU A 128 3.29 -1.66 -20.53
CA LEU A 128 3.22 -0.24 -20.20
C LEU A 128 3.23 0.63 -21.48
N SER A 129 2.88 1.91 -21.35
CA SER A 129 2.98 2.92 -22.43
C SER A 129 4.39 3.04 -23.02
N CYS A 130 5.41 2.83 -22.17
CA CYS A 130 6.83 2.78 -22.55
C CYS A 130 7.27 1.49 -23.28
N ASN A 131 6.32 0.64 -23.69
CA ASN A 131 6.52 -0.66 -24.35
C ASN A 131 7.25 -1.74 -23.54
N HIS A 132 7.61 -1.49 -22.27
CA HIS A 132 8.12 -2.54 -21.40
C HIS A 132 7.00 -3.47 -20.90
N VAL A 133 7.25 -4.78 -20.98
CA VAL A 133 6.32 -5.84 -20.59
C VAL A 133 6.70 -6.40 -19.22
N PHE A 134 5.69 -6.60 -18.36
CA PHE A 134 5.86 -7.17 -17.02
C PHE A 134 4.75 -8.18 -16.72
N HIS A 135 4.94 -9.01 -15.70
CA HIS A 135 3.83 -9.77 -15.12
C HIS A 135 2.82 -8.81 -14.46
N GLU A 136 1.52 -9.03 -14.68
CA GLU A 136 0.44 -8.20 -14.16
C GLU A 136 0.53 -8.01 -12.63
N PHE A 137 0.81 -9.09 -11.89
CA PHE A 137 0.97 -9.03 -10.43
C PHE A 137 2.20 -8.24 -9.99
N CYS A 138 3.31 -8.35 -10.73
CA CYS A 138 4.55 -7.65 -10.39
C CYS A 138 4.39 -6.15 -10.59
N ILE A 139 3.82 -5.72 -11.72
CA ILE A 139 3.62 -4.30 -11.99
C ILE A 139 2.53 -3.69 -11.09
N ARG A 140 1.46 -4.44 -10.77
CA ARG A 140 0.49 -4.02 -9.76
C ARG A 140 1.09 -3.89 -8.37
N GLY A 141 1.91 -4.85 -7.95
CA GLY A 141 2.64 -4.77 -6.68
C GLY A 141 3.54 -3.54 -6.62
N TRP A 142 4.27 -3.27 -7.70
CA TRP A 142 5.13 -2.09 -7.83
C TRP A 142 4.37 -0.76 -7.69
N CYS A 143 3.27 -0.60 -8.44
CA CYS A 143 2.53 0.66 -8.48
C CYS A 143 1.61 0.87 -7.27
N ILE A 144 0.97 -0.19 -6.76
CA ILE A 144 -0.01 -0.10 -5.68
C ILE A 144 0.67 -0.24 -4.32
N VAL A 145 1.45 -1.30 -4.12
CA VAL A 145 2.06 -1.63 -2.82
C VAL A 145 3.35 -0.82 -2.61
N GLY A 146 4.20 -0.74 -3.64
CA GLY A 146 5.46 0.02 -3.60
C GLY A 146 5.30 1.54 -3.78
N LYS A 147 4.08 2.04 -4.04
CA LYS A 147 3.77 3.45 -4.35
C LYS A 147 4.57 4.05 -5.51
N LYS A 148 5.14 3.24 -6.42
CA LYS A 148 5.96 3.75 -7.51
C LYS A 148 5.14 3.94 -8.78
N GLN A 149 4.96 5.17 -9.22
CA GLN A 149 4.21 5.50 -10.44
C GLN A 149 5.07 5.63 -11.69
N THR A 150 6.18 4.90 -11.72
CA THR A 150 7.19 4.96 -12.77
C THR A 150 7.59 3.55 -13.19
N CYS A 151 7.89 3.37 -14.47
CA CYS A 151 8.43 2.13 -14.99
C CYS A 151 9.69 1.73 -14.21
N PRO A 152 9.81 0.48 -13.73
CA PRO A 152 11.02 0.00 -13.06
C PRO A 152 12.29 0.12 -13.89
N TYR A 153 12.18 0.11 -15.22
CA TYR A 153 13.33 0.14 -16.12
C TYR A 153 13.65 1.56 -16.62
N CYS A 154 12.76 2.17 -17.43
CA CYS A 154 13.02 3.48 -18.03
C CYS A 154 12.60 4.68 -17.16
N LYS A 155 11.98 4.46 -15.99
CA LYS A 155 11.45 5.49 -15.08
C LYS A 155 10.40 6.43 -15.70
N GLU A 156 9.86 6.08 -16.87
CA GLU A 156 8.73 6.80 -17.47
C GLU A 156 7.48 6.63 -16.60
N LYS A 157 6.65 7.68 -16.51
CA LYS A 157 5.43 7.65 -15.71
C LYS A 157 4.43 6.65 -16.30
N VAL A 158 3.79 5.88 -15.42
CA VAL A 158 2.83 4.85 -15.82
C VAL A 158 1.40 5.38 -15.76
N ASP A 159 0.60 5.05 -16.77
CA ASP A 159 -0.84 5.35 -16.81
C ASP A 159 -1.65 4.44 -15.87
N LEU A 160 -1.72 4.82 -14.60
CA LEU A 160 -2.47 4.14 -13.53
C LEU A 160 -3.94 3.87 -13.88
N LYS A 161 -4.57 4.79 -14.61
CA LYS A 161 -5.99 4.70 -14.96
C LYS A 161 -6.30 3.48 -15.84
N ARG A 162 -5.34 3.04 -16.65
CA ARG A 162 -5.48 1.86 -17.52
C ARG A 162 -5.26 0.55 -16.75
N MET A 163 -4.44 0.58 -15.70
CA MET A 163 -4.16 -0.60 -14.85
C MET A 163 -5.29 -0.94 -13.88
N ILE A 164 -6.06 0.07 -13.44
CA ILE A 164 -7.18 -0.06 -12.51
C ILE A 164 -8.47 -0.23 -13.34
N SER A 165 -8.75 -1.46 -13.77
CA SER A 165 -9.99 -1.77 -14.51
C SER A 165 -11.22 -1.79 -13.60
N ASN A 166 -11.05 -2.09 -12.31
CA ASN A 166 -12.14 -2.26 -11.36
C ASN A 166 -12.37 -1.04 -10.45
N PRO A 167 -13.60 -0.50 -10.35
CA PRO A 167 -13.92 0.61 -9.45
C PRO A 167 -13.60 0.33 -7.96
N TRP A 168 -13.70 -0.93 -7.55
CA TRP A 168 -13.35 -1.39 -6.20
C TRP A 168 -11.84 -1.31 -5.89
N GLU A 169 -10.99 -1.35 -6.91
CA GLU A 169 -9.55 -1.18 -6.73
C GLU A 169 -9.20 0.31 -6.50
N ARG A 170 -10.05 1.21 -6.99
CA ARG A 170 -9.95 2.65 -6.75
C ARG A 170 -10.18 3.03 -5.28
N THR A 171 -11.09 2.35 -4.59
CA THR A 171 -11.32 2.61 -3.15
C THR A 171 -10.11 2.22 -2.32
N HIS A 172 -9.43 1.12 -2.67
CA HIS A 172 -8.19 0.72 -2.02
C HIS A 172 -7.07 1.75 -2.20
N PHE A 173 -6.95 2.33 -3.39
CA PHE A 173 -6.03 3.41 -3.68
C PHE A 173 -6.34 4.69 -2.87
N LEU A 174 -7.62 5.09 -2.82
CA LEU A 174 -8.08 6.26 -2.05
C LEU A 174 -7.80 6.09 -0.55
N TYR A 175 -8.11 4.91 0.01
CA TYR A 175 -7.79 4.61 1.40
C TYR A 175 -6.28 4.67 1.65
N GLY A 176 -5.47 4.19 0.70
CA GLY A 176 -4.03 4.45 0.70
C GLY A 176 -3.75 5.94 0.87
N GLN A 177 -4.18 6.78 -0.06
CA GLN A 177 -3.93 8.23 0.02
C GLN A 177 -4.34 8.84 1.37
N ILE A 178 -5.48 8.43 1.94
CA ILE A 178 -5.92 8.86 3.28
C ILE A 178 -4.88 8.48 4.35
N LEU A 179 -4.32 7.27 4.32
CA LEU A 179 -3.26 6.87 5.25
C LEU A 179 -1.99 7.73 5.11
N ASP A 180 -1.62 8.16 3.91
CA ASP A 180 -0.47 9.07 3.71
C ASP A 180 -0.75 10.46 4.28
N TRP A 181 -1.95 10.99 4.06
CA TRP A 181 -2.40 12.23 4.68
C TRP A 181 -2.39 12.15 6.20
N LEU A 182 -2.86 11.04 6.76
CA LEU A 182 -2.85 10.79 8.19
C LEU A 182 -1.41 10.77 8.74
N ARG A 183 -0.48 10.11 8.06
CA ARG A 183 0.95 10.11 8.44
C ARG A 183 1.51 11.53 8.48
N TYR A 184 1.22 12.33 7.46
CA TYR A 184 1.64 13.73 7.44
C TYR A 184 1.05 14.47 8.64
N LEU A 185 -0.26 14.36 8.88
CA LEU A 185 -0.91 14.99 10.02
C LEU A 185 -0.25 14.61 11.36
N VAL A 186 0.07 13.33 11.59
CA VAL A 186 0.74 12.85 12.80
C VAL A 186 2.15 13.41 12.93
N ALA A 187 2.93 13.43 11.84
CA ALA A 187 4.28 13.98 11.84
C ALA A 187 4.33 15.48 12.14
N TRP A 188 3.26 16.22 11.84
CA TRP A 188 3.14 17.65 12.13
C TRP A 188 2.69 17.95 13.57
N GLN A 189 2.18 16.97 14.33
CA GLN A 189 1.72 17.18 15.71
C GLN A 189 2.77 17.84 16.63
N PRO A 190 4.05 17.39 16.66
CA PRO A 190 5.06 18.03 17.51
C PRO A 190 5.34 19.48 17.13
N VAL A 191 5.28 19.80 15.83
CA VAL A 191 5.46 21.17 15.33
C VAL A 191 4.29 22.05 15.77
N VAL A 192 3.06 21.56 15.63
CA VAL A 192 1.86 22.29 16.07
C VAL A 192 1.88 22.52 17.58
N ILE A 193 2.18 21.49 18.38
CA ILE A 193 2.26 21.61 19.85
C ILE A 193 3.36 22.60 20.23
N GLY A 194 4.55 22.51 19.61
CA GLY A 194 5.66 23.43 19.88
C GLY A 194 5.32 24.89 19.53
N ILE A 195 4.61 25.12 18.43
CA ILE A 195 4.16 26.48 18.05
C ILE A 195 3.13 26.99 19.06
N VAL A 196 2.14 26.18 19.43
CA VAL A 196 1.09 26.58 20.40
C VAL A 196 1.72 26.88 21.77
N GLN A 197 2.63 26.04 22.25
CA GLN A 197 3.38 26.28 23.49
C GLN A 197 4.22 27.56 23.39
N GLY A 198 4.92 27.77 22.27
CA GLY A 198 5.69 29.00 22.05
C GLY A 198 4.83 30.27 22.05
N ILE A 199 3.63 30.22 21.46
CA ILE A 199 2.67 31.34 21.47
C ILE A 199 2.14 31.57 22.89
N ASN A 200 1.74 30.52 23.61
CA ASN A 200 1.25 30.64 25.00
C ASN A 200 2.33 31.23 25.93
N TYR A 201 3.57 30.76 25.80
CA TYR A 201 4.71 31.30 26.53
C TYR A 201 4.95 32.78 26.18
N SER A 202 4.90 33.16 24.90
CA SER A 202 5.13 34.54 24.45
C SER A 202 4.03 35.51 24.89
N LEU A 203 2.78 35.03 24.99
CA LEU A 203 1.64 35.81 25.46
C LEU A 203 1.51 35.81 27.00
N GLY A 204 2.38 35.10 27.73
CA GLY A 204 2.32 34.99 29.19
C GLY A 204 1.04 34.30 29.68
N LEU A 205 0.45 33.42 28.86
CA LEU A 205 -0.74 32.62 29.17
C LEU A 205 -0.38 31.27 29.83
N GLU A 206 0.83 31.16 30.34
CA GLU A 206 1.35 30.05 31.13
C GLU A 206 1.71 30.51 32.55
#